data_AF-A0A0S3TF87-F1
#
_entry.id   AF-A0A0S3TF87-F1
#
_cell.length_a   1.000
_cell.length_b   1.000
_cell.length_c   1.000
_cell.angle_alpha   90.00
_cell.angle_beta   90.00
_cell.angle_gamma   90.00
#
_symmetry.space_group_name_H-M   'P 1'
#
loop_
_entity.id
_entity.type
_entity.pdbx_description
1 polymer ?
#
loop_
_entity_poly.entity_id
_entity_poly.type
_entity_poly.pdbx_seq_one_letter_code
_entity_poly.pdbx_strand_id
1 'polypeptide(L)' 'FVVPRGLEKIVDYIKIRYHNRPMYITENGYSSPPKPDMTINDLLQDFKRVDYHKAYLAALLRAIRYDMSSNIV' A
#
# COMPACT_ATOMS: atom_id res chain seq x y z
N PHE A 1 1.84 -13.15 -2.38
CA PHE A 1 0.43 -12.67 -2.44
C PHE A 1 0.41 -11.14 -2.37
N VAL A 2 -0.57 -10.50 -3.01
CA VAL A 2 -0.81 -9.05 -2.97
C VAL A 2 -2.10 -8.83 -2.19
N VAL A 3 -2.06 -8.10 -1.06
CA VAL A 3 -3.19 -8.04 -0.10
C VAL A 3 -3.51 -6.59 0.32
N PRO A 4 -4.07 -5.75 -0.56
CA PRO A 4 -4.31 -4.34 -0.27
C PRO A 4 -5.28 -4.12 0.90
N ARG A 5 -6.29 -4.99 1.04
CA ARG A 5 -7.23 -4.97 2.17
C ARG A 5 -6.54 -5.16 3.53
N GLY A 6 -5.34 -5.76 3.55
CA GLY A 6 -4.53 -5.85 4.76
C GLY A 6 -4.06 -4.48 5.25
N LEU A 7 -3.68 -3.58 4.33
CA LEU A 7 -3.27 -2.22 4.67
C LEU A 7 -4.44 -1.41 5.27
N GLU A 8 -5.63 -1.54 4.69
CA GLU A 8 -6.85 -0.92 5.22
C GLU A 8 -7.10 -1.35 6.67
N LYS A 9 -7.11 -2.67 6.92
CA LYS A 9 -7.35 -3.22 8.27
C LYS A 9 -6.28 -2.84 9.29
N ILE A 10 -5.00 -2.80 8.92
CA ILE A 10 -3.95 -2.46 9.89
C ILE A 10 -3.98 -0.97 10.24
N VAL A 11 -4.29 -0.09 9.28
CA VAL A 11 -4.50 1.33 9.54
C VAL A 11 -5.65 1.52 10.51
N ASP A 12 -6.80 0.88 10.28
CA ASP A 12 -7.96 0.94 11.19
C ASP A 12 -7.59 0.44 12.59
N TYR A 13 -6.87 -0.69 12.67
CA TYR A 13 -6.42 -1.24 13.94
C TYR A 13 -5.52 -0.29 14.72
N ILE A 14 -4.47 0.23 14.08
CA ILE A 14 -3.52 1.16 14.73
C ILE A 14 -4.24 2.41 15.19
N LYS A 15 -5.16 2.92 14.36
CA LYS A 15 -5.99 4.06 14.72
C LYS A 15 -6.79 3.83 16.00
N ILE A 16 -7.52 2.73 16.08
CA ILE A 16 -8.31 2.36 17.28
C ILE A 16 -7.40 2.16 18.49
N ARG A 17 -6.29 1.42 18.29
CA ARG A 17 -5.38 1.00 19.36
C ARG A 17 -4.60 2.15 19.99
N TYR A 18 -4.32 3.20 19.22
CA TYR A 18 -3.45 4.32 19.62
C TYR A 18 -4.16 5.68 19.55
N HIS A 19 -5.50 5.68 19.61
CA HIS A 19 -6.32 6.89 19.70
C HIS A 19 -6.10 7.88 18.55
N ASN A 20 -5.96 7.36 17.33
CA ASN A 20 -5.92 8.15 16.10
C ASN A 20 -4.88 9.29 16.13
N ARG A 21 -3.70 8.99 16.68
CA ARG A 21 -2.56 9.90 16.58
C ARG A 21 -2.09 9.99 15.12
N PRO A 22 -1.53 11.14 14.71
CA PRO A 22 -0.88 11.27 13.41
C PRO A 22 0.09 10.13 13.16
N MET A 23 -0.01 9.52 11.98
CA MET A 23 0.81 8.36 11.62
C MET A 23 1.31 8.45 10.18
N TYR A 24 2.47 7.84 9.95
CA TYR A 24 3.12 7.76 8.65
C TYR A 24 3.33 6.31 8.27
N ILE A 25 3.07 5.97 7.01
CA ILE A 25 3.47 4.69 6.44
C ILE A 25 4.86 4.92 5.84
N THR A 26 5.89 4.43 6.52
CA THR A 26 7.29 4.63 6.10
C THR A 26 7.68 3.73 4.93
N GLU A 27 7.03 2.57 4.80
CA GLU A 27 7.36 1.58 3.77
C GLU A 27 6.12 0.86 3.24
N ASN A 28 6.05 0.75 1.91
CA ASN A 28 5.13 -0.13 1.20
C ASN A 28 5.72 -0.43 -0.17
N GLY A 29 6.07 -1.69 -0.45
CA GLY A 29 6.82 -2.03 -1.66
C GLY A 29 6.44 -3.36 -2.30
N TYR A 30 6.79 -3.50 -3.57
CA TYR A 30 6.65 -4.71 -4.35
C TYR A 30 8.00 -5.16 -4.87
N SER A 31 8.36 -6.42 -4.59
CA SER A 31 9.55 -7.06 -5.15
C SER A 31 9.14 -7.85 -6.39
N SER A 32 9.64 -7.43 -7.55
CA SER A 32 9.42 -8.15 -8.81
C SER A 32 10.27 -9.43 -8.82
N PRO A 33 9.69 -10.60 -9.18
CA PRO A 33 10.44 -11.84 -9.23
C PRO A 33 11.63 -11.74 -10.20
N PRO A 34 12.81 -12.26 -9.84
CA PRO A 34 13.95 -12.27 -10.76
C PRO A 34 13.61 -13.12 -11.98
N LYS A 35 13.96 -12.62 -13.17
CA LYS A 35 13.90 -13.36 -14.43
C LYS A 35 15.31 -13.42 -15.02
N PRO A 36 15.84 -14.62 -15.33
CA PRO A 36 17.23 -14.76 -15.80
C PRO A 36 17.52 -13.98 -17.10
N ASP A 37 16.51 -13.79 -17.95
CA ASP A 37 16.66 -13.16 -19.27
C ASP A 37 15.95 -11.79 -19.36
N MET A 38 15.89 -11.04 -18.26
CA MET A 38 15.15 -9.76 -18.23
C MET A 38 15.87 -8.68 -19.04
N THR A 39 15.20 -8.10 -20.03
CA THR A 39 15.73 -6.97 -20.80
C THR A 39 15.51 -5.64 -20.08
N ILE A 40 16.20 -4.57 -20.50
CA ILE A 40 15.93 -3.21 -20.01
C ILE A 40 14.47 -2.83 -20.26
N ASN A 41 13.89 -3.21 -21.40
CA ASN A 41 12.49 -2.92 -21.71
C ASN A 41 11.55 -3.65 -20.74
N ASP A 42 11.85 -4.88 -20.35
CA ASP A 42 11.07 -5.61 -19.33
C ASP A 42 11.16 -4.95 -17.96
N LEU A 43 12.32 -4.40 -17.60
CA LEU A 43 12.52 -3.67 -16.34
C LEU A 43 11.73 -2.35 -16.32
N LEU A 44 11.66 -1.65 -17.45
CA LEU A 44 10.89 -0.42 -17.60
C LEU A 44 9.37 -0.68 -17.57
N GLN A 45 8.94 -1.85 -18.04
CA GLN A 45 7.54 -2.28 -18.05
C GLN A 45 7.12 -2.99 -16.76
N ASP A 46 7.34 -2.35 -15.61
CA ASP A 46 7.00 -2.91 -14.30
C ASP A 46 5.51 -2.71 -13.91
N PHE A 47 4.62 -3.25 -14.74
CA PHE A 47 3.16 -3.13 -14.52
C PHE A 47 2.70 -3.73 -13.20
N LYS A 48 3.37 -4.78 -12.72
CA LYS A 48 3.00 -5.43 -11.45
C LYS A 48 3.25 -4.51 -10.25
N ARG A 49 4.37 -3.78 -10.24
CA ARG A 49 4.65 -2.78 -9.20
C ARG A 49 3.67 -1.61 -9.29
N VAL A 50 3.33 -1.16 -10.49
CA VAL A 50 2.32 -0.12 -10.70
C VAL A 50 0.97 -0.54 -10.13
N ASP A 51 0.50 -1.75 -10.47
CA ASP A 51 -0.79 -2.28 -9.99
C ASP A 51 -0.79 -2.50 -8.48
N TYR A 52 0.33 -2.97 -7.92
CA TYR A 52 0.52 -3.07 -6.47
C TYR A 52 0.30 -1.72 -5.77
N HIS A 53 1.01 -0.68 -6.20
CA HIS A 53 0.90 0.64 -5.57
C HIS A 53 -0.50 1.24 -5.75
N LYS A 54 -1.10 1.13 -6.95
CA LYS A 54 -2.49 1.58 -7.17
C LYS A 54 -3.46 0.92 -6.19
N ALA A 55 -3.34 -0.40 -6.01
CA ALA A 55 -4.25 -1.13 -5.13
C ALA A 55 -4.06 -0.77 -3.65
N TYR A 56 -2.83 -0.63 -3.18
CA TYR A 56 -2.53 -0.24 -1.79
C TYR A 56 -2.90 1.22 -1.51
N LEU A 57 -2.66 2.15 -2.44
CA LEU A 57 -3.10 3.55 -2.31
C LEU A 57 -4.62 3.65 -2.29
N ALA A 58 -5.33 2.86 -3.11
CA ALA A 58 -6.79 2.81 -3.06
C ALA A 58 -7.30 2.27 -1.72
N ALA A 59 -6.63 1.27 -1.13
CA ALA A 59 -6.96 0.77 0.20
C ALA A 59 -6.70 1.79 1.31
N LEU A 60 -5.58 2.50 1.24
CA LEU A 60 -5.28 3.59 2.15
C LEU A 60 -6.32 4.71 2.05
N LEU A 61 -6.70 5.10 0.83
CA LEU A 61 -7.72 6.11 0.59
C LEU A 61 -9.07 5.71 1.20
N ARG A 62 -9.43 4.41 1.16
CA ARG A 62 -10.64 3.92 1.82
C ARG A 62 -10.56 4.07 3.34
N ALA A 63 -9.45 3.67 3.96
CA ALA A 63 -9.25 3.84 5.40
C ALA A 63 -9.29 5.32 5.84
N ILE A 64 -8.83 6.23 4.97
CA ILE A 64 -8.93 7.68 5.23
C ILE A 64 -10.36 8.20 5.08
N ARG A 65 -11.07 7.82 4.00
CA ARG A 65 -12.36 8.44 3.64
C ARG A 65 -13.57 7.83 4.34
N TYR A 66 -13.59 6.52 4.56
CA TYR A 66 -14.73 5.84 5.14
C TYR A 66 -14.78 5.95 6.66
N ASP A 67 -13.80 6.62 7.25
CA ASP A 67 -13.83 7.02 8.65
C ASP A 67 -13.41 8.48 8.79
N MET A 68 -14.40 9.34 9.09
CA MET A 68 -14.28 10.79 9.23
C MET A 68 -13.27 11.26 10.29
N SER A 69 -12.63 10.33 11.01
CA SER A 69 -11.61 10.60 12.01
C SER A 69 -10.16 10.40 11.51
N SER A 70 -9.91 9.76 10.37
CA SER A 70 -8.55 9.28 10.04
C SER A 70 -7.49 10.39 9.84
N ASN A 71 -6.46 10.42 10.68
CA ASN A 71 -5.31 11.35 10.62
C ASN A 71 -4.04 10.65 10.10
N ILE A 72 -4.05 10.26 8.83
CA ILE A 72 -2.84 9.79 8.13
C ILE A 72 -2.20 11.01 7.49
N VAL A 73 -0.92 11.24 7.76
CA VAL A 73 -0.14 12.37 7.21
C VAL A 73 0.62 11.92 5.96
#